data_AF-A0A251TEF4-F1
#
_entry.id   AF-A0A251TEF4-F1
#
_cell.length_a   1.000
_cell.length_b   1.000
_cell.length_c   1.000
_cell.angle_alpha   90.00
_cell.angle_beta   90.00
_cell.angle_gamma   90.00
#
_symmetry.space_group_name_H-M   'P 1'
#
loop_
_entity.id
_entity.type
_entity.pdbx_description
1 polymer ?
#
loop_
_entity_poly.entity_id
_entity_poly.type
_entity_poly.pdbx_seq_one_letter_code
_entity_poly.pdbx_strand_id
1 'polypeptide(L)'
;MDIDLTRTDIIKIVQYAVGGRVSLIGVNLSGLDLSKLKLSSVDFSFACLKNVIFSRANLCHSKFQEVDAENTIFHDATVSE
;
A
#
# COMPACT_ATOMS: atom_id res chain seq x y z
N MET A 1 16.54 9.51 -8.79
CA MET A 1 15.65 9.18 -9.92
C MET A 1 14.44 8.57 -9.24
N ASP A 2 13.41 9.38 -8.97
CA ASP A 2 12.15 8.86 -8.44
C ASP A 2 11.60 7.90 -9.49
N ILE A 3 11.54 6.62 -9.15
CA ILE A 3 10.83 5.64 -9.95
C ILE A 3 9.36 5.87 -9.62
N ASP A 4 8.62 6.43 -10.57
CA ASP A 4 7.17 6.46 -10.50
C ASP A 4 6.67 5.01 -10.57
N LEU A 5 6.35 4.43 -9.41
CA LEU A 5 5.73 3.12 -9.34
C LEU A 5 4.31 3.22 -9.88
N THR A 6 3.93 2.25 -10.70
CA THR A 6 2.55 2.12 -11.18
C THR A 6 1.78 1.12 -10.33
N ARG A 7 0.44 1.13 -10.45
CA ARG A 7 -0.41 0.06 -9.88
C ARG A 7 0.06 -1.33 -10.30
N THR A 8 0.50 -1.49 -11.55
CA THR A 8 1.01 -2.76 -12.06
C THR A 8 2.29 -3.20 -11.36
N ASP A 9 3.17 -2.27 -10.99
CA ASP A 9 4.40 -2.59 -10.25
C ASP A 9 4.07 -3.07 -8.84
N ILE A 10 3.11 -2.43 -8.17
CA ILE A 10 2.63 -2.90 -6.85
C ILE A 10 2.02 -4.30 -6.96
N ILE A 11 1.20 -4.57 -7.98
CA ILE A 11 0.64 -5.91 -8.23
C ILE A 11 1.75 -6.94 -8.38
N LYS A 12 2.80 -6.65 -9.16
CA LYS A 12 3.94 -7.55 -9.34
C LYS A 12 4.68 -7.77 -8.02
N ILE A 13 4.96 -6.69 -7.28
CA ILE A 13 5.66 -6.78 -5.98
C ILE A 13 4.91 -7.71 -5.03
N VAL A 14 3.59 -7.56 -4.89
CA VAL A 14 2.81 -8.39 -3.96
C VAL A 14 2.57 -9.82 -4.48
N GLN A 15 2.52 -10.02 -5.79
CA GLN A 15 2.38 -11.35 -6.40
C GLN A 15 3.67 -12.17 -6.33
N TYR A 16 4.82 -11.53 -6.55
CA TYR A 16 6.14 -12.19 -6.56
C TYR A 16 6.78 -12.28 -5.17
N ALA A 17 6.20 -11.65 -4.16
CA ALA A 17 6.57 -11.88 -2.76
C ALA A 17 6.15 -13.30 -2.33
N VAL A 18 6.95 -14.30 -2.68
CA VAL A 18 6.71 -15.70 -2.32
C VAL A 18 6.90 -15.87 -0.80
N GLY A 19 5.80 -15.85 -0.05
CA GLY A 19 5.78 -16.15 1.39
C GLY A 19 6.44 -15.11 2.32
N GLY A 20 6.86 -13.96 1.77
CA GLY A 20 7.56 -12.90 2.50
C GLY A 20 6.67 -11.68 2.75
N ARG A 21 6.90 -11.02 3.90
CA ARG A 21 6.36 -9.68 4.16
C ARG A 21 6.85 -8.72 3.07
N VAL A 22 5.93 -8.00 2.44
CA VAL A 22 6.27 -6.98 1.45
C VAL A 22 6.66 -5.71 2.19
N SER A 23 7.81 -5.14 1.83
CA SER A 23 8.27 -3.86 2.38
C SER A 23 8.13 -2.77 1.32
N LEU A 24 7.31 -1.76 1.63
CA LEU A 24 7.15 -0.52 0.87
C LEU A 24 7.53 0.67 1.77
N ILE A 25 8.52 0.46 2.63
CA ILE A 25 8.99 1.48 3.59
C ILE A 25 9.59 2.67 2.85
N GLY A 26 9.14 3.88 3.18
CA GLY A 26 9.66 5.12 2.57
C GLY A 26 9.27 5.32 1.11
N VAL A 27 8.44 4.45 0.54
CA VAL A 27 8.09 4.49 -0.89
C VAL A 27 7.05 5.57 -1.16
N ASN A 28 7.21 6.32 -2.25
CA ASN A 28 6.17 7.20 -2.75
C ASN A 28 5.15 6.41 -3.55
N LEU A 29 3.93 6.30 -3.01
CA LEU A 29 2.78 5.66 -3.66
C LEU A 29 1.71 6.68 -4.05
N SER A 30 2.01 7.98 -3.95
CA SER A 30 1.00 9.05 -4.06
C SER A 30 0.19 8.96 -5.35
N GLY A 31 -1.13 9.12 -5.24
CA GLY A 31 -2.07 9.11 -6.36
C GLY A 31 -2.39 7.74 -6.94
N LEU A 32 -1.81 6.65 -6.40
CA LEU A 32 -2.11 5.31 -6.89
C LEU A 32 -3.50 4.84 -6.47
N ASP A 33 -4.23 4.27 -7.43
CA ASP A 33 -5.35 3.40 -7.14
C ASP A 33 -4.81 2.02 -6.76
N LEU A 34 -4.94 1.63 -5.49
CA LEU A 34 -4.61 0.31 -4.93
C LEU A 34 -5.87 -0.44 -4.44
N SER A 35 -7.05 -0.04 -4.96
CA SER A 35 -8.33 -0.64 -4.60
C SER A 35 -8.38 -2.13 -4.91
N LYS A 36 -9.10 -2.88 -4.07
CA LYS A 36 -9.34 -4.33 -4.19
C LYS A 36 -8.09 -5.22 -4.12
N LEU A 37 -6.91 -4.67 -3.82
CA LEU A 37 -5.69 -5.46 -3.71
C LEU A 37 -5.61 -6.21 -2.38
N LYS A 38 -4.93 -7.36 -2.40
CA LYS A 38 -4.52 -8.09 -1.20
C LYS A 38 -3.18 -7.52 -0.74
N LEU A 39 -3.24 -6.63 0.25
CA LEU A 39 -2.12 -5.89 0.79
C LEU A 39 -1.95 -6.19 2.28
N SER A 40 -2.27 -7.42 2.71
CA SER A 40 -2.11 -7.87 4.08
C SER A 40 -0.64 -8.06 4.44
N SER A 41 -0.25 -7.74 5.67
CA SER A 41 1.13 -7.84 6.18
C SER A 41 2.17 -7.00 5.39
N VAL A 42 1.72 -5.96 4.68
CA VAL A 42 2.60 -5.04 3.96
C VAL A 42 3.09 -3.97 4.93
N ASP A 43 4.38 -3.69 4.91
CA ASP A 43 4.98 -2.61 5.69
C ASP A 43 5.02 -1.32 4.86
N PHE A 44 4.09 -0.40 5.11
CA PHE A 44 4.04 0.93 4.49
C PHE A 44 4.72 2.00 5.35
N SER A 45 5.51 1.64 6.37
CA SER A 45 6.05 2.65 7.30
C SER A 45 6.86 3.72 6.56
N PHE A 46 6.70 4.99 6.91
CA PHE A 46 7.33 6.13 6.25
C PHE A 46 6.94 6.36 4.78
N ALA A 47 5.97 5.63 4.24
CA ALA A 47 5.52 5.80 2.86
C ALA A 47 4.71 7.09 2.66
N CYS A 48 4.78 7.65 1.45
CA CYS A 48 3.88 8.72 1.02
C CYS A 48 2.64 8.09 0.36
N LEU A 49 1.50 8.17 1.04
CA LEU A 49 0.21 7.62 0.64
C LEU A 49 -0.79 8.71 0.20
N LYS A 50 -0.31 9.92 -0.10
CA LYS A 50 -1.16 11.04 -0.50
C LYS A 50 -2.06 10.68 -1.67
N ASN A 51 -3.36 10.93 -1.55
CA ASN A 51 -4.35 10.66 -2.60
C ASN A 51 -4.41 9.17 -3.05
N VAL A 52 -3.92 8.22 -2.26
CA VAL A 52 -4.00 6.78 -2.58
C VAL A 52 -5.40 6.24 -2.34
N ILE A 53 -5.88 5.35 -3.20
CA ILE A 53 -7.18 4.69 -3.05
C ILE A 53 -6.98 3.24 -2.62
N PHE A 54 -7.28 2.92 -1.36
CA PHE A 54 -7.30 1.56 -0.80
C PHE A 54 -8.70 0.95 -0.75
N SER A 55 -9.67 1.49 -1.50
CA SER A 55 -11.06 1.03 -1.39
C SER A 55 -11.19 -0.48 -1.60
N ARG A 56 -11.85 -1.19 -0.68
CA ARG A 56 -12.01 -2.67 -0.70
C ARG A 56 -10.69 -3.46 -0.68
N ALA A 57 -9.56 -2.84 -0.34
CA ALA A 57 -8.30 -3.56 -0.16
C ALA A 57 -8.29 -4.33 1.17
N ASN A 58 -7.56 -5.45 1.21
CA ASN A 58 -7.25 -6.14 2.45
C ASN A 58 -5.92 -5.60 2.98
N LEU A 59 -5.94 -4.92 4.12
CA LEU A 59 -4.79 -4.31 4.80
C LEU A 59 -4.55 -4.96 6.19
N CYS A 60 -5.06 -6.17 6.43
CA CYS A 60 -4.88 -6.89 7.69
C CYS A 60 -3.38 -7.07 8.01
N HIS A 61 -2.98 -6.78 9.26
CA HIS A 61 -1.60 -6.83 9.75
C HIS A 61 -0.60 -5.90 9.04
N SER A 62 -1.07 -4.95 8.23
CA SER A 62 -0.21 -3.99 7.55
C SER A 62 0.20 -2.86 8.47
N LYS A 63 1.43 -2.35 8.28
CA LYS A 63 1.98 -1.29 9.12
C LYS A 63 1.91 0.05 8.41
N PHE A 64 1.53 1.08 9.16
CA PHE A 64 1.38 2.45 8.68
C PHE A 64 2.09 3.45 9.59
N GLN A 65 3.23 3.07 10.17
CA GLN A 65 3.99 3.96 11.06
C GLN A 65 4.53 5.16 10.27
N GLU A 66 4.29 6.39 10.75
CA GLU A 66 4.83 7.63 10.16
C GLU A 66 4.51 7.81 8.65
N VAL A 67 3.32 7.39 8.22
CA VAL A 67 2.87 7.58 6.82
C VAL A 67 2.31 8.98 6.60
N ASP A 68 2.53 9.50 5.40
CA ASP A 68 1.79 10.68 4.92
C ASP A 68 0.52 10.23 4.18
N ALA A 69 -0.62 10.26 4.88
CA ALA A 69 -1.90 9.75 4.40
C ALA A 69 -2.90 10.86 4.00
N GLU A 70 -2.41 12.03 3.59
CA GLU A 70 -3.27 13.14 3.14
C GLU A 70 -4.20 12.68 2.01
N ASN A 71 -5.52 12.85 2.18
CA ASN A 71 -6.54 12.45 1.21
C ASN A 71 -6.53 10.96 0.80
N THR A 72 -5.92 10.07 1.59
CA THR A 72 -6.01 8.62 1.33
C THR A 72 -7.44 8.11 1.56
N ILE A 73 -7.91 7.22 0.68
CA ILE A 73 -9.28 6.68 0.70
C ILE A 73 -9.29 5.21 1.13
N PHE A 74 -10.00 4.90 2.22
CA PHE A 74 -10.11 3.54 2.79
C PHE A 74 -11.52 2.93 2.74
N HIS A 75 -12.43 3.41 1.88
CA HIS A 75 -13.82 2.90 1.81
C HIS A 75 -13.87 1.37 1.67
N ASP A 76 -14.61 0.69 2.55
CA ASP A 76 -14.75 -0.77 2.59
C ASP A 76 -13.41 -1.54 2.69
N ALA A 77 -12.29 -0.89 3.03
CA ALA A 77 -11.02 -1.58 3.24
C ALA A 77 -11.09 -2.40 4.54
N THR A 78 -10.50 -3.59 4.55
CA THR A 78 -10.40 -4.41 5.76
C THR A 78 -9.09 -4.09 6.47
N VAL A 79 -9.19 -3.57 7.69
CA VAL A 79 -8.07 -3.36 8.60
C VAL A 79 -8.32 -4.19 9.86
N SER A 80 -7.37 -5.03 10.21
CA SER A 80 -7.36 -5.76 11.48
C SER A 80 -5.91 -5.93 11.93
N GLU A 81 -5.70 -5.90 13.24
CA GLU A 81 -4.39 -6.11 13.86
C GLU A 81 -3.90 -7.55 13.76
#